data_AF-A0A2E4QE83-F1
#
_entry.id   AF-A0A2E4QE83-F1
#
_cell.length_a   1.000
_cell.length_b   1.000
_cell.length_c   1.000
_cell.angle_alpha   90.00
_cell.angle_beta   90.00
_cell.angle_gamma   90.00
#
_symmetry.space_group_name_H-M   'P 1'
#
loop_
_entity.id
_entity.type
_entity.pdbx_description
1 polymer ?
#
loop_
_entity_poly.entity_id
_entity_poly.type
_entity_poly.pdbx_seq_one_letter_code
_entity_poly.pdbx_strand_id
1 'polypeptide(L)'
;EFKRSYPAMKQLLGANVSENTRVLTENYPATNMKQAGFTVDELLALHYDLNQIALAGYTAVEFKRSYPAMKQLLGANVSENTRVLTENHTAEEMREAGFTVDELLALHYDLKQIALAGYTAVELKRSNIKVSPENHTAEEMREAGFTDDELHALGYDDNDTRSTPGMSC
;
A
#
# COMPACT_ATOMS: atom_id res chain seq x y z
N GLU A 1 5.81 -17.70 -26.53
CA GLU A 1 5.38 -19.10 -26.33
C GLU A 1 4.95 -19.44 -24.89
N PHE A 2 5.50 -18.80 -23.86
CA PHE A 2 5.15 -19.05 -22.43
C PHE A 2 3.66 -18.93 -22.07
N LYS A 3 2.94 -17.89 -22.55
CA LYS A 3 1.48 -17.74 -22.32
C LYS A 3 0.63 -18.89 -22.91
N ARG A 4 1.11 -19.58 -23.95
CA ARG A 4 0.38 -20.71 -24.58
C ARG A 4 0.55 -22.02 -23.82
N SER A 5 1.67 -22.23 -23.14
CA SER A 5 1.86 -23.39 -22.25
C SER A 5 1.13 -23.25 -20.91
N TYR A 6 0.68 -22.05 -20.55
CA TYR A 6 0.06 -21.80 -19.26
C TYR A 6 -1.30 -22.47 -19.02
N PRO A 7 -2.25 -22.51 -19.97
CA PRO A 7 -3.46 -23.31 -19.80
C PRO A 7 -3.15 -24.80 -19.56
N ALA A 8 -2.08 -25.33 -20.16
CA ALA A 8 -1.61 -26.69 -19.90
C ALA A 8 -0.96 -26.83 -18.50
N MET A 9 -0.18 -25.84 -18.05
CA MET A 9 0.34 -25.77 -16.67
C MET A 9 -0.78 -25.71 -15.64
N LYS A 10 -1.80 -24.86 -15.85
CA LYS A 10 -2.99 -24.72 -14.98
C LYS A 10 -3.79 -26.02 -14.92
N GLN A 11 -3.88 -26.77 -16.03
CA GLN A 11 -4.50 -28.09 -16.09
C GLN A 11 -3.71 -29.17 -15.33
N LEU A 12 -2.38 -29.13 -15.41
CA LEU A 12 -1.48 -30.04 -14.68
C LEU A 12 -1.43 -29.74 -13.17
N LEU A 13 -1.57 -28.48 -12.78
CA LEU A 13 -1.62 -28.00 -11.40
C LEU A 13 -2.92 -28.37 -10.68
N GLY A 14 -4.06 -28.23 -11.35
CA GLY A 14 -5.36 -28.60 -10.78
C GLY A 14 -5.52 -30.10 -10.48
N ALA A 15 -4.64 -30.95 -11.02
CA ALA A 15 -4.70 -32.41 -10.86
C ALA A 15 -3.83 -32.97 -9.72
N ASN A 16 -2.84 -32.22 -9.19
CA ASN A 16 -1.92 -32.69 -8.14
C ASN A 16 -1.40 -31.50 -7.27
N VAL A 17 -2.34 -30.85 -6.58
CA VAL A 17 -2.26 -29.47 -6.05
C VAL A 17 -1.17 -29.24 -4.97
N SER A 18 -0.65 -30.28 -4.31
CA SER A 18 0.28 -30.11 -3.17
C SER A 18 1.77 -30.22 -3.54
N GLU A 19 2.17 -31.14 -4.42
CA GLU A 19 3.58 -31.31 -4.82
C GLU A 19 3.98 -30.42 -6.00
N ASN A 20 3.09 -30.24 -6.99
CA ASN A 20 3.40 -29.41 -8.17
C ASN A 20 3.60 -27.94 -7.82
N THR A 21 2.94 -27.46 -6.77
CA THR A 21 2.96 -26.06 -6.36
C THR A 21 4.31 -25.64 -5.75
N ARG A 22 4.98 -26.55 -5.03
CA ARG A 22 6.37 -26.33 -4.55
C ARG A 22 7.38 -26.34 -5.68
N VAL A 23 7.25 -27.28 -6.62
CA VAL A 23 8.16 -27.37 -7.78
C VAL A 23 8.05 -26.12 -8.66
N LEU A 24 6.85 -25.53 -8.75
CA LEU A 24 6.59 -24.31 -9.50
C LEU A 24 7.16 -23.05 -8.85
N THR A 25 7.01 -22.89 -7.54
CA THR A 25 7.61 -21.74 -6.84
C THR A 25 9.14 -21.82 -6.83
N GLU A 26 9.73 -23.02 -6.83
CA GLU A 26 11.18 -23.25 -6.90
C GLU A 26 11.76 -23.08 -8.33
N ASN A 27 11.06 -23.49 -9.39
CA ASN A 27 11.57 -23.38 -10.78
C ASN A 27 11.09 -22.13 -11.53
N TYR A 28 9.95 -21.55 -11.14
CA TYR A 28 9.36 -20.40 -11.80
C TYR A 28 9.14 -19.28 -10.79
N PRO A 29 10.13 -18.40 -10.59
CA PRO A 29 9.96 -17.26 -9.71
C PRO A 29 8.82 -16.38 -10.23
N ALA A 30 8.09 -15.73 -9.32
CA ALA A 30 6.97 -14.86 -9.67
C ALA A 30 7.38 -13.71 -10.62
N THR A 31 8.67 -13.37 -10.71
CA THR A 31 9.24 -12.43 -11.70
C THR A 31 8.98 -12.89 -13.14
N ASN A 32 9.17 -14.18 -13.42
CA ASN A 32 8.91 -14.75 -14.75
C ASN A 32 7.40 -14.75 -15.03
N MET A 33 6.60 -14.97 -13.99
CA MET A 33 5.14 -14.87 -14.12
C MET A 33 4.70 -13.43 -14.41
N LYS A 34 5.33 -12.43 -13.78
CA LYS A 34 5.08 -11.02 -14.10
C LYS A 34 5.41 -10.71 -15.56
N GLN A 35 6.56 -11.16 -16.05
CA GLN A 35 6.94 -11.01 -17.47
C GLN A 35 5.99 -11.75 -18.41
N ALA A 36 5.44 -12.87 -17.97
CA ALA A 36 4.41 -13.60 -18.68
C ALA A 36 3.02 -12.95 -18.56
N GLY A 37 2.88 -11.84 -17.83
CA GLY A 37 1.65 -11.05 -17.72
C GLY A 37 0.60 -11.63 -16.78
N PHE A 38 1.02 -12.41 -15.78
CA PHE A 38 0.12 -12.90 -14.73
C PHE A 38 -0.34 -11.78 -13.82
N THR A 39 -1.54 -11.94 -13.30
CA THR A 39 -2.09 -11.06 -12.26
C THR A 39 -1.82 -11.63 -10.88
N VAL A 40 -1.85 -10.76 -9.86
CA VAL A 40 -1.67 -11.16 -8.46
C VAL A 40 -2.69 -12.22 -8.04
N ASP A 41 -3.94 -12.12 -8.50
CA ASP A 41 -5.01 -13.08 -8.22
C ASP A 41 -4.70 -14.48 -8.78
N GLU A 42 -4.19 -14.55 -10.00
CA GLU A 42 -3.78 -15.82 -10.62
C GLU A 42 -2.60 -16.46 -9.88
N LEU A 43 -1.66 -15.64 -9.38
CA LEU A 43 -0.54 -16.14 -8.59
C LEU A 43 -0.99 -16.67 -7.23
N LEU A 44 -1.93 -16.00 -6.57
CA LEU A 44 -2.52 -16.48 -5.33
C LEU A 44 -3.33 -17.76 -5.54
N ALA A 45 -4.05 -17.89 -6.65
CA ALA A 45 -4.74 -19.13 -7.02
C ALA A 45 -3.77 -20.30 -7.28
N LEU A 46 -2.50 -19.99 -7.56
CA LEU A 46 -1.41 -20.96 -7.68
C LEU A 46 -0.62 -21.14 -6.39
N HIS A 47 -1.13 -20.62 -5.28
CA HIS A 47 -0.52 -20.65 -3.95
C HIS A 47 0.92 -20.07 -3.91
N TYR A 48 1.21 -19.05 -4.72
CA TYR A 48 2.40 -18.24 -4.48
C TYR A 48 2.23 -17.42 -3.20
N ASP A 49 3.30 -17.32 -2.43
CA ASP A 49 3.34 -16.46 -1.25
C ASP A 49 3.36 -14.99 -1.64
N LEU A 50 2.69 -14.14 -0.85
CA LEU A 50 2.67 -12.68 -1.05
C LEU A 50 4.10 -12.10 -1.09
N ASN A 51 5.01 -12.65 -0.28
CA ASN A 51 6.45 -12.30 -0.32
C ASN A 51 7.06 -12.56 -1.70
N GLN A 52 6.77 -13.69 -2.32
CA GLN A 52 7.30 -14.03 -3.64
C GLN A 52 6.74 -13.10 -4.71
N ILE A 53 5.46 -12.76 -4.61
CA ILE A 53 4.79 -11.83 -5.53
C ILE A 53 5.34 -10.40 -5.34
N ALA A 54 5.58 -9.97 -4.11
CA ALA A 54 6.17 -8.66 -3.84
C ALA A 54 7.62 -8.57 -4.35
N LEU A 55 8.45 -9.58 -4.07
CA LEU A 55 9.83 -9.68 -4.56
C LEU A 55 9.93 -9.84 -6.08
N ALA A 56 8.87 -10.32 -6.72
CA ALA A 56 8.76 -10.35 -8.18
C ALA A 56 8.61 -8.96 -8.81
N GLY A 57 8.49 -7.92 -7.99
CA GLY A 57 8.44 -6.53 -8.40
C GLY A 57 7.05 -6.09 -8.86
N TYR A 58 5.98 -6.81 -8.49
CA TYR A 58 4.62 -6.28 -8.63
C TYR A 58 4.48 -4.97 -7.85
N THR A 59 3.60 -4.07 -8.27
CA THR A 59 3.40 -2.78 -7.59
C THR A 59 2.19 -2.81 -6.67
N ALA A 60 2.12 -1.90 -5.70
CA ALA A 60 0.95 -1.81 -4.82
C ALA A 60 -0.35 -1.62 -5.65
N VAL A 61 -0.31 -0.88 -6.76
CA VAL A 61 -1.44 -0.72 -7.68
C VAL A 61 -1.88 -2.05 -8.30
N GLU A 62 -0.94 -2.91 -8.69
CA GLU A 62 -1.24 -4.26 -9.17
C GLU A 62 -1.85 -5.12 -8.07
N PHE A 63 -1.38 -4.99 -6.83
CA PHE A 63 -1.99 -5.64 -5.66
C PHE A 63 -3.38 -5.11 -5.37
N LYS A 64 -3.63 -3.80 -5.53
CA LYS A 64 -4.93 -3.17 -5.28
C LYS A 64 -6.02 -3.73 -6.18
N ARG A 65 -5.67 -4.09 -7.42
CA ARG A 65 -6.57 -4.80 -8.35
C ARG A 65 -7.01 -6.15 -7.80
N SER A 66 -6.21 -6.80 -6.95
CA SER A 66 -6.59 -7.96 -6.17
C SER A 66 -6.89 -7.56 -4.73
N TYR A 67 -8.12 -7.12 -4.49
CA TYR A 67 -8.61 -6.78 -3.15
C TYR A 67 -8.22 -7.79 -2.05
N PRO A 68 -8.37 -9.13 -2.21
CA PRO A 68 -7.95 -10.07 -1.18
C PRO A 68 -6.43 -10.10 -0.96
N ALA A 69 -5.63 -9.90 -2.01
CA ALA A 69 -4.17 -9.84 -1.89
C ALA A 69 -3.75 -8.61 -1.09
N MET A 70 -4.29 -7.44 -1.44
CA MET A 70 -3.99 -6.20 -0.73
C MET A 70 -4.40 -6.30 0.75
N LYS A 71 -5.61 -6.78 1.03
CA LYS A 71 -6.07 -6.93 2.42
C LYS A 71 -5.20 -7.88 3.23
N GLN A 72 -4.74 -8.98 2.63
CA GLN A 72 -3.81 -9.89 3.31
C GLN A 72 -2.44 -9.26 3.51
N LEU A 73 -1.95 -8.51 2.53
CA LEU A 73 -0.66 -7.82 2.62
C LEU A 73 -0.65 -6.77 3.75
N LEU A 74 -1.71 -5.97 3.85
CA LEU A 74 -1.89 -4.99 4.94
C LEU A 74 -2.18 -5.67 6.29
N GLY A 75 -3.01 -6.71 6.30
CA GLY A 75 -3.43 -7.40 7.52
C GLY A 75 -2.36 -8.32 8.14
N ALA A 76 -1.44 -8.84 7.33
CA ALA A 76 -0.34 -9.68 7.81
C ALA A 76 0.83 -8.87 8.40
N ASN A 77 0.74 -7.52 8.39
CA ASN A 77 1.79 -6.61 8.86
C ASN A 77 3.18 -6.96 8.31
N VAL A 78 3.22 -7.36 7.03
CA VAL A 78 4.48 -7.75 6.37
C VAL A 78 5.13 -6.49 5.84
N SER A 79 5.68 -5.68 6.75
CA SER A 79 6.24 -4.35 6.49
C SER A 79 7.36 -4.36 5.43
N GLU A 80 8.05 -5.48 5.27
CA GLU A 80 9.10 -5.64 4.25
C GLU A 80 8.53 -5.61 2.83
N ASN A 81 7.37 -6.26 2.61
CA ASN A 81 6.74 -6.29 1.29
C ASN A 81 6.12 -4.95 0.94
N THR A 82 5.40 -4.33 1.88
CA THR A 82 4.75 -3.04 1.65
C THR A 82 5.77 -2.01 1.19
N ARG A 83 6.99 -2.03 1.74
CA ARG A 83 8.09 -1.16 1.33
C ARG A 83 8.56 -1.42 -0.11
N VAL A 84 8.80 -2.67 -0.48
CA VAL A 84 9.23 -3.02 -1.86
C VAL A 84 8.17 -2.63 -2.90
N LEU A 85 6.88 -2.72 -2.54
CA LEU A 85 5.77 -2.34 -3.42
C LEU A 85 5.62 -0.82 -3.58
N THR A 86 6.13 -0.03 -2.63
CA THR A 86 5.99 1.44 -2.57
C THR A 86 7.28 2.19 -2.88
N GLU A 87 8.42 1.50 -2.95
CA GLU A 87 9.76 2.08 -3.17
C GLU A 87 9.89 2.98 -4.40
N ASN A 88 9.02 2.82 -5.40
CA ASN A 88 9.05 3.60 -6.64
C ASN A 88 7.71 4.30 -6.94
N HIS A 89 6.81 4.44 -5.97
CA HIS A 89 5.50 5.05 -6.21
C HIS A 89 5.25 6.16 -5.19
N THR A 90 4.77 7.28 -5.68
CA THR A 90 4.37 8.42 -4.87
C THR A 90 2.96 8.22 -4.32
N ALA A 91 2.64 8.91 -3.22
CA ALA A 91 1.28 8.90 -2.68
C ALA A 91 0.26 9.48 -3.68
N GLU A 92 0.66 10.36 -4.61
CA GLU A 92 -0.17 10.83 -5.72
C GLU A 92 -0.60 9.69 -6.63
N GLU A 93 0.35 8.88 -7.10
CA GLU A 93 0.06 7.74 -7.98
C GLU A 93 -0.84 6.71 -7.27
N MET A 94 -0.63 6.52 -5.97
CA MET A 94 -1.52 5.65 -5.18
C MET A 94 -2.91 6.24 -5.03
N ARG A 95 -3.05 7.55 -4.87
CA ARG A 95 -4.35 8.22 -4.88
C ARG A 95 -5.07 8.05 -6.21
N GLU A 96 -4.37 8.24 -7.32
CA GLU A 96 -4.92 8.00 -8.67
C GLU A 96 -5.34 6.53 -8.86
N ALA A 97 -4.60 5.59 -8.24
CA ALA A 97 -4.95 4.18 -8.20
C ALA A 97 -6.14 3.85 -7.27
N GLY A 98 -6.71 4.82 -6.56
CA GLY A 98 -7.89 4.66 -5.71
C GLY A 98 -7.57 4.12 -4.32
N PHE A 99 -6.37 4.37 -3.81
CA PHE A 99 -6.04 4.08 -2.41
C PHE A 99 -6.73 5.07 -1.47
N THR A 100 -7.06 4.58 -0.29
CA THR A 100 -7.56 5.41 0.81
C THR A 100 -6.42 5.78 1.76
N VAL A 101 -6.63 6.83 2.55
CA VAL A 101 -5.68 7.30 3.56
C VAL A 101 -5.25 6.17 4.51
N ASP A 102 -6.19 5.35 4.97
CA ASP A 102 -5.94 4.20 5.85
C ASP A 102 -4.99 3.18 5.23
N GLU A 103 -5.17 2.89 3.94
CA GLU A 103 -4.32 1.95 3.21
C GLU A 103 -2.92 2.53 2.96
N LEU A 104 -2.81 3.83 2.67
CA LEU A 104 -1.51 4.50 2.51
C LEU A 104 -0.70 4.47 3.81
N LEU A 105 -1.36 4.71 4.94
CA LEU A 105 -0.72 4.64 6.25
C LEU A 105 -0.33 3.21 6.60
N ALA A 106 -1.16 2.22 6.27
CA ALA A 106 -0.81 0.80 6.40
C ALA A 106 0.34 0.38 5.46
N LEU A 107 0.55 1.11 4.36
CA LEU A 107 1.71 1.00 3.47
C LEU A 107 2.94 1.80 3.94
N HIS A 108 2.90 2.37 5.16
CA HIS A 108 3.95 3.20 5.75
C HIS A 108 4.24 4.51 4.98
N TYR A 109 3.26 5.06 4.25
CA TYR A 109 3.38 6.44 3.75
C TYR A 109 3.22 7.43 4.89
N ASP A 110 4.02 8.48 4.82
CA ASP A 110 3.95 9.56 5.78
C ASP A 110 2.75 10.47 5.49
N LEU A 111 2.18 11.09 6.53
CA LEU A 111 1.07 12.03 6.35
C LEU A 111 1.48 13.22 5.48
N LYS A 112 2.77 13.61 5.52
CA LYS A 112 3.29 14.62 4.58
C LYS A 112 3.15 14.19 3.13
N GLN A 113 3.45 12.93 2.82
CA GLN A 113 3.29 12.39 1.46
C GLN A 113 1.81 12.30 1.07
N ILE A 114 0.95 11.89 2.00
CA ILE A 114 -0.50 11.81 1.79
C ILE A 114 -1.09 13.21 1.56
N ALA A 115 -0.69 14.22 2.31
CA ALA A 115 -1.14 15.59 2.08
C ALA A 115 -0.67 16.13 0.73
N LEU A 116 0.61 15.90 0.38
CA LEU A 116 1.17 16.26 -0.92
C LEU A 116 0.42 15.56 -2.06
N ALA A 117 -0.13 14.37 -1.81
CA ALA A 117 -1.01 13.68 -2.76
C ALA A 117 -2.37 14.34 -2.99
N GLY A 118 -2.71 15.38 -2.21
CA GLY A 118 -3.95 16.13 -2.33
C GLY A 118 -5.11 15.49 -1.58
N TYR A 119 -4.84 14.68 -0.54
CA TYR A 119 -5.88 14.27 0.40
C TYR A 119 -6.23 15.41 1.35
N THR A 120 -7.52 15.63 1.55
CA THR A 120 -8.03 16.70 2.40
C THR A 120 -8.08 16.29 3.88
N ALA A 121 -8.09 17.27 4.78
CA ALA A 121 -8.27 17.02 6.21
C ALA A 121 -9.59 16.31 6.54
N VAL A 122 -10.63 16.50 5.72
CA VAL A 122 -11.90 15.78 5.86
C VAL A 122 -11.73 14.29 5.56
N GLU A 123 -10.93 13.93 4.55
CA GLU A 123 -10.63 12.54 4.21
C GLU A 123 -9.75 11.88 5.28
N LEU A 124 -8.78 12.62 5.81
CA LEU A 124 -7.99 12.20 6.97
C LEU A 124 -8.85 11.96 8.20
N LYS A 125 -9.78 12.86 8.52
CA LYS A 125 -10.72 12.71 9.64
C LYS A 125 -11.69 11.53 9.45
N ARG A 126 -12.05 11.23 8.21
CA ARG A 126 -12.89 10.07 7.85
C ARG A 126 -12.13 8.75 7.93
N SER A 127 -10.80 8.79 7.85
CA SER A 127 -10.00 7.60 8.10
C SER A 127 -10.21 7.14 9.55
N ASN A 128 -10.04 5.85 9.81
CA ASN A 128 -10.23 5.30 11.15
C ASN A 128 -9.03 5.62 12.08
N ILE A 129 -8.21 6.59 11.70
CA ILE A 129 -6.95 6.92 12.34
C ILE A 129 -7.16 8.24 13.08
N LYS A 130 -6.88 8.21 14.38
CA LYS A 130 -6.83 9.42 15.18
C LYS A 130 -5.54 10.16 14.82
N VAL A 131 -5.67 11.12 13.91
CA VAL A 131 -4.64 12.14 13.67
C VAL A 131 -4.67 13.05 14.90
N SER A 132 -3.94 12.63 15.92
CA SER A 132 -3.85 13.28 17.22
C SER A 132 -2.40 13.73 17.45
N PRO A 133 -2.17 14.76 18.29
CA PRO A 133 -0.83 15.23 18.65
C PRO A 133 0.08 14.16 19.28
N GLU A 134 -0.50 13.04 19.74
CA GLU A 134 0.23 11.86 20.23
C GLU A 134 0.90 11.02 19.14
N ASN A 135 0.40 11.07 17.89
CA ASN A 135 0.97 10.34 16.75
C ASN A 135 1.58 11.26 15.69
N HIS A 136 1.06 12.49 15.54
CA HIS A 136 1.50 13.46 14.54
C HIS A 136 1.35 14.88 15.08
N THR A 137 2.37 15.71 14.92
CA THR A 137 2.35 17.11 15.40
C THR A 137 1.67 18.05 14.41
N ALA A 138 1.05 19.15 14.88
CA ALA A 138 0.49 20.17 13.97
C ALA A 138 1.54 20.79 13.06
N GLU A 139 2.80 20.88 13.48
CA GLU A 139 3.90 21.37 12.64
C GLU A 139 4.12 20.49 11.41
N GLU A 140 4.15 19.16 11.58
CA GLU A 140 4.28 18.22 10.46
C GLU A 140 3.10 18.34 9.50
N MET A 141 1.87 18.50 10.03
CA MET A 141 0.69 18.66 9.21
C MET A 141 0.68 20.02 8.48
N ARG A 142 1.20 21.08 9.09
CA ARG A 142 1.34 22.40 8.44
C ARG A 142 2.39 22.37 7.34
N GLU A 143 3.52 21.70 7.57
CA GLU A 143 4.52 21.44 6.53
C GLU A 143 3.98 20.58 5.38
N ALA A 144 2.97 19.76 5.66
CA ALA A 144 2.27 18.95 4.69
C ALA A 144 1.28 19.77 3.83
N GLY A 145 1.02 21.03 4.20
CA GLY A 145 0.15 21.95 3.46
C GLY A 145 -1.25 22.10 4.04
N PHE A 146 -1.53 21.53 5.21
CA PHE A 146 -2.81 21.76 5.90
C PHE A 146 -2.87 23.15 6.51
N THR A 147 -4.05 23.77 6.37
CA THR A 147 -4.37 25.06 6.99
C THR A 147 -4.74 24.89 8.46
N ASP A 148 -4.62 25.94 9.26
CA ASP A 148 -4.97 25.90 10.69
C ASP A 148 -6.45 25.49 10.92
N ASP A 149 -7.35 25.87 10.01
CA ASP A 149 -8.78 25.46 10.05
C ASP A 149 -8.95 23.95 9.83
N GLU A 150 -8.16 23.37 8.92
CA GLU A 150 -8.12 21.94 8.65
C GLU A 150 -7.52 21.14 9.82
N LEU A 151 -6.49 21.66 10.47
CA LEU A 151 -5.93 21.08 11.70
C LEU A 151 -6.94 21.12 12.84
N HIS A 152 -7.64 22.24 12.99
CA HIS A 152 -8.71 22.36 13.98
C HIS A 152 -9.85 21.37 13.69
N ALA A 153 -10.20 21.18 12.42
CA ALA A 153 -11.16 20.17 12.01
C ALA A 153 -10.70 18.74 12.33
N LEU A 154 -9.39 18.47 12.29
CA LEU A 154 -8.78 17.19 12.68
C LEU A 154 -8.72 16.97 14.19
N GLY A 155 -8.94 18.02 14.99
CA GLY A 155 -8.96 17.96 16.45
C GLY A 155 -7.71 18.49 17.13
N TYR A 156 -6.85 19.21 16.40
CA TYR A 156 -5.74 19.97 16.97
C TYR A 156 -6.28 21.24 17.64
N ASP A 157 -5.88 21.48 18.88
CA ASP A 157 -6.24 22.68 19.63
C ASP A 157 -5.41 23.88 19.16
N ASP A 158 -5.93 25.10 19.35
CA ASP A 158 -5.23 26.36 19.07
C ASP A 158 -3.83 26.45 19.69
N ASN A 159 -3.57 25.70 20.76
CA ASN A 159 -2.25 25.67 21.40
C ASN A 159 -1.22 24.80 20.66
N ASP A 160 -1.67 23.84 19.84
CA ASP A 160 -0.81 22.97 19.01
C ASP A 160 -0.48 23.64 17.66
N THR A 161 -1.42 24.40 17.09
CA THR A 161 -1.21 25.14 15.84
C THR A 161 -0.39 26.43 16.02
N ARG A 162 -0.30 26.95 17.25
CA ARG A 162 0.50 28.13 17.62
C ARG A 162 1.97 27.81 17.91
N SER A 163 2.64 27.06 17.05
CA SER A 163 4.10 27.16 16.93
C SER A 163 4.46 28.31 15.98
N THR A 164 4.46 29.53 16.53
CA THR A 164 5.28 30.64 16.03
C THR A 164 6.18 31.13 17.18
N PRO A 165 7.51 31.25 16.99
CA PRO A 165 8.38 31.87 17.96
C PRO A 165 8.09 33.37 17.98
N GLY A 166 7.36 33.84 18.99
CA GLY A 166 7.22 35.28 19.22
C GLY A 166 5.83 35.68 19.63
N MET A 167 5.53 35.51 20.91
CA MET A 167 4.73 36.48 21.67
C MET A 167 5.02 36.27 23.16
N SER A 168 6.04 36.96 23.65
CA SER A 168 6.05 37.50 25.00
C SER A 168 6.79 38.83 24.97
N CYS A 169 6.17 39.79 25.64
CA CYS A 169 6.30 41.24 25.56
C CYS A 169 7.70 41.82 25.78
#